data_AF-A0A359CG43-F1
#
_entry.id   AF-A0A359CG43-F1
#
_cell.length_a   1.000
_cell.length_b   1.000
_cell.length_c   1.000
_cell.angle_alpha   90.00
_cell.angle_beta   90.00
_cell.angle_gamma   90.00
#
_symmetry.space_group_name_H-M   'P 1'
#
loop_
_entity.id
_entity.type
_entity.pdbx_description
1 polymer ?
#
loop_
_entity_poly.entity_id
_entity_poly.type
_entity_poly.pdbx_seq_one_letter_code
_entity_poly.pdbx_strand_id
1 'polypeptide(L)' 'MKKVFMTFAGILALQSMVYGQRYTDSQDSLKNVQLEQVVVSATRAGKNTPMTYTDISQPEIKKNNAARNIPILLQNIP' A
#
# COMPACT_ATOMS: atom_id res chain seq x y z
N MET A 1 69.45 7.92 14.03
CA MET A 1 68.48 6.83 14.28
C MET A 1 67.27 7.23 15.12
N LYS A 2 67.42 7.93 16.26
CA LYS A 2 66.30 8.30 17.17
C LYS A 2 65.17 9.11 16.51
N LYS A 3 65.49 10.06 15.62
CA LYS A 3 64.49 10.90 14.92
C LYS A 3 63.68 10.12 13.88
N VAL A 4 64.32 9.18 13.18
CA VAL A 4 63.67 8.31 12.18
C VAL A 4 62.73 7.31 12.85
N PHE A 5 63.12 6.81 14.02
CA PHE A 5 62.26 5.94 14.82
C PHE A 5 61.01 6.66 15.34
N MET A 6 61.17 7.93 15.74
CA MET A 6 60.09 8.76 16.26
C MET A 6 59.08 9.16 15.16
N THR A 7 59.54 9.40 13.93
CA THR A 7 58.65 9.66 12.78
C THR A 7 57.86 8.42 12.38
N PHE A 8 58.46 7.22 12.46
CA PHE A 8 57.76 5.96 12.17
C PHE A 8 56.67 5.65 13.19
N ALA A 9 56.94 5.87 14.48
CA ALA A 9 55.96 5.68 15.55
C ALA A 9 54.76 6.64 15.43
N GLY A 10 54.99 7.89 15.01
CA GLY A 10 53.92 8.87 14.79
C GLY A 10 52.98 8.49 13.64
N ILE A 11 53.52 7.95 12.54
CA ILE A 11 52.70 7.48 11.41
C ILE A 11 51.86 6.27 11.82
N LEU A 12 52.41 5.35 12.62
CA LEU A 12 51.67 4.18 13.12
C LEU A 12 50.50 4.57 14.04
N ALA A 13 50.68 5.59 14.87
CA ALA A 13 49.65 6.09 15.79
C ALA A 13 48.48 6.81 15.08
N LEU A 14 48.70 7.38 13.89
CA LEU A 14 47.64 8.02 13.10
C LEU A 14 46.72 6.99 12.43
N GLN A 15 47.20 5.77 12.16
CA GLN A 15 46.42 4.71 11.53
C GLN A 15 45.37 4.09 12.48
N SER A 16 45.55 4.19 13.79
CA SER A 16 44.61 3.62 14.78
C SER A 16 43.31 4.43 14.93
N MET A 17 43.28 5.69 14.48
CA MET A 17 42.09 6.54 14.57
C MET A 17 41.05 6.27 13.48
N VAL A 18 41.41 5.55 12.41
CA VAL A 18 40.50 5.22 11.29
C VAL A 18 39.51 4.10 11.66
N TYR A 19 39.85 3.25 12.63
CA TYR A 19 39.01 2.10 13.01
C TYR A 19 37.84 2.46 13.95
N GLY A 20 37.87 3.63 14.59
CA GLY A 20 36.85 4.05 15.59
C GLY A 20 35.61 4.74 15.01
N GLN A 21 35.60 5.10 13.72
CA GLN A 21 34.48 5.83 13.09
C GLN A 21 33.57 4.94 12.23
N ARG A 22 33.65 3.61 12.36
CA ARG A 22 32.74 2.68 11.67
C ARG A 22 31.42 2.56 12.44
N TYR A 23 30.71 3.68 12.61
CA TYR A 23 29.32 3.67 13.06
C TYR A 23 28.41 3.90 11.87
N THR A 24 28.25 2.86 11.06
CA THR A 24 27.13 2.73 10.12
C THR A 24 26.32 1.52 10.56
N ASP A 25 25.91 1.51 11.83
CA ASP A 25 24.87 0.60 12.27
C ASP A 25 23.59 1.05 11.59
N SER A 26 23.15 0.19 10.69
CA SER A 26 21.84 0.16 10.06
C SER A 26 20.79 0.81 10.94
N GLN A 27 20.40 2.01 10.54
CA GLN A 27 19.31 2.77 11.14
C GLN A 27 18.09 1.84 11.22
N ASP A 28 17.58 1.63 12.44
CA ASP A 28 16.41 0.79 12.69
C ASP A 28 15.22 1.36 11.90
N SER A 29 15.01 0.81 10.69
CA SER A 29 13.99 1.26 9.78
C SER A 29 12.84 0.27 9.82
N LEU A 30 11.72 0.69 10.40
CA LEU A 30 10.45 -0.01 10.22
C LEU A 30 10.13 -0.05 8.72
N LYS A 31 9.73 -1.23 8.23
CA LYS A 31 9.36 -1.43 6.82
C LYS A 31 8.09 -0.64 6.52
N ASN A 32 8.24 0.59 6.03
CA ASN A 32 7.11 1.45 5.69
C ASN A 32 6.43 0.90 4.42
N VAL A 33 5.15 0.54 4.52
CA VAL A 33 4.35 0.15 3.36
C VAL A 33 3.58 1.39 2.90
N GLN A 34 3.88 1.84 1.69
CA GLN A 34 3.15 2.95 1.08
C GLN A 34 1.83 2.40 0.54
N LEU A 35 0.71 2.91 1.07
CA LEU A 35 -0.62 2.50 0.63
C LEU A 35 -0.94 3.20 -0.70
N GLU A 36 -1.28 2.41 -1.72
CA GLU A 36 -1.72 2.91 -3.00
C GLU A 36 -3.22 3.23 -2.99
N GLN A 37 -3.60 4.27 -3.70
CA GLN A 37 -5.00 4.63 -3.88
C GLN A 37 -5.66 3.67 -4.88
N VAL A 38 -6.57 2.82 -4.39
CA VAL A 38 -7.40 1.97 -5.25
C VAL A 38 -8.72 2.68 -5.55
N VAL A 39 -8.95 3.04 -6.81
CA VAL A 39 -10.23 3.58 -7.28
C VAL A 39 -11.09 2.42 -7.78
N VAL A 40 -12.17 2.11 -7.05
CA VAL A 40 -13.13 1.06 -7.45
C VAL A 40 -14.10 1.67 -8.47
N SER A 41 -13.91 1.35 -9.76
CA SER A 41 -14.75 1.86 -10.86
C SER A 41 -16.00 1.01 -11.13
N ALA A 42 -16.09 -0.21 -10.59
CA ALA A 42 -17.16 -1.15 -10.87
C ALA A 42 -17.97 -1.49 -9.60
N THR A 43 -18.83 -0.57 -9.16
CA THR A 43 -19.83 -0.86 -8.10
C THR A 43 -21.09 -1.55 -8.64
N ARG A 44 -21.34 -1.49 -9.96
CA ARG A 44 -22.47 -2.17 -10.61
C ARG A 44 -22.08 -3.57 -11.08
N ALA A 45 -22.90 -4.57 -10.75
CA ALA A 45 -22.77 -5.92 -11.29
C ALA A 45 -23.02 -5.93 -12.81
N GLY A 46 -22.22 -6.71 -13.53
CA GLY A 46 -22.36 -6.87 -14.98
C GLY A 46 -21.90 -8.26 -15.42
N LYS A 47 -21.76 -8.46 -16.73
CA LYS A 47 -21.51 -9.79 -17.33
C LYS A 47 -20.29 -10.54 -16.79
N ASN A 48 -19.26 -9.80 -16.35
CA ASN A 48 -18.02 -10.39 -15.83
C ASN A 48 -18.00 -10.46 -14.29
N THR A 49 -19.08 -10.08 -13.62
CA THR A 49 -19.18 -10.18 -12.16
C THR A 49 -19.43 -11.66 -11.79
N PRO A 50 -18.61 -12.25 -10.91
CA PRO A 50 -18.70 -13.68 -10.56
C PRO A 50 -19.82 -13.95 -9.54
N MET A 51 -20.98 -13.32 -9.71
CA MET A 51 -22.14 -13.43 -8.84
C MET A 51 -23.42 -13.23 -9.66
N THR A 52 -24.50 -13.92 -9.28
CA THR A 52 -25.81 -13.74 -9.88
C THR A 52 -26.32 -12.33 -9.66
N TYR A 53 -26.86 -11.71 -10.72
CA TYR A 53 -27.51 -10.41 -10.65
C TYR A 53 -28.74 -10.40 -11.56
N THR A 54 -29.73 -9.59 -11.18
CA THR A 54 -30.95 -9.37 -11.95
C THR A 54 -31.06 -7.88 -12.28
N ASP A 55 -31.10 -7.55 -13.57
CA ASP A 55 -31.39 -6.19 -14.04
C ASP A 55 -32.89 -6.00 -14.23
N ILE A 56 -33.41 -4.85 -13.79
CA ILE A 56 -34.83 -4.51 -13.90
C ILE A 56 -34.96 -3.25 -14.74
N SER A 57 -35.78 -3.30 -15.79
CA SER A 57 -35.94 -2.19 -16.71
C SER A 57 -36.93 -1.13 -16.18
N GLN A 58 -36.80 0.11 -16.65
CA GLN A 58 -37.74 1.18 -16.26
C GLN A 58 -39.20 0.87 -16.62
N PRO A 59 -39.53 0.30 -17.80
CA PRO A 59 -40.91 -0.09 -18.12
C PRO A 59 -41.48 -1.14 -17.15
N GLU A 60 -40.65 -2.09 -16.73
CA GLU A 60 -41.02 -3.15 -15.80
C GLU A 60 -41.31 -2.62 -14.40
N ILE A 61 -40.48 -1.68 -13.92
CA ILE A 61 -40.75 -0.94 -12.68
C ILE A 61 -42.08 -0.20 -12.79
N LYS A 62 -42.31 0.53 -13.90
CA LYS A 62 -43.54 1.33 -14.09
C LYS A 62 -44.80 0.47 -14.10
N LYS A 63 -44.77 -0.72 -14.72
CA LYS A 63 -45.91 -1.65 -14.76
C LYS A 63 -46.41 -2.03 -13.36
N ASN A 64 -45.47 -2.24 -12.44
CA ASN A 64 -45.77 -2.73 -11.09
C ASN A 64 -45.76 -1.62 -10.02
N ASN A 65 -45.41 -0.38 -10.40
CA ASN A 65 -45.33 0.77 -9.51
C ASN A 65 -46.72 1.40 -9.27
N ALA A 66 -47.46 0.84 -8.32
CA ALA A 66 -48.72 1.38 -7.82
C ALA A 66 -48.50 2.45 -6.73
N ALA A 67 -47.66 3.46 -7.00
CA ALA A 67 -47.15 4.43 -6.00
C ALA A 67 -46.48 3.76 -4.79
N ARG A 68 -45.81 2.62 -5.03
CA ARG A 68 -45.12 1.83 -4.01
C ARG A 68 -43.62 2.14 -4.02
N ASN A 69 -42.99 2.06 -2.86
CA ASN A 69 -41.55 2.29 -2.74
C ASN A 69 -40.75 1.16 -3.41
N ILE A 70 -39.55 1.49 -3.90
CA ILE A 70 -38.65 0.55 -4.58
C ILE A 70 -38.42 -0.75 -3.77
N PRO A 71 -38.16 -0.74 -2.45
CA PRO A 71 -37.95 -1.99 -1.71
C PRO A 71 -39.12 -2.98 -1.79
N ILE A 72 -40.36 -2.47 -1.84
CA ILE A 72 -41.56 -3.31 -1.97
C ILE A 72 -41.64 -3.92 -3.37
N LEU A 73 -41.20 -3.18 -4.40
CA LEU A 73 -41.15 -3.69 -5.77
C LEU A 73 -40.11 -4.80 -5.94
N LEU A 74 -39.03 -4.76 -5.16
CA LEU A 74 -37.94 -5.73 -5.22
C LEU A 74 -38.20 -7.03 -4.44
N GLN A 75 -39.18 -7.07 -3.53
CA GLN A 75 -39.41 -8.21 -2.62
C GLN A 75 -39.66 -9.55 -3.30
N ASN A 76 -40.25 -9.53 -4.50
CA ASN A 76 -40.65 -10.73 -5.22
C ASN A 76 -39.75 -11.01 -6.44
N ILE A 77 -38.62 -10.31 -6.54
CA ILE A 77 -37.66 -10.46 -7.63
C ILE A 77 -36.61 -11.48 -7.19
N PRO A 78 -36.32 -12.50 -8.03
CA PRO A 78 -35.35 -13.54 -7.72
C PRO A 78 -33.91 -13.01 -7.63
#